data_AF-A0A9D8IZW1-F1
#
_entry.id   AF-A0A9D8IZW1-F1
#
_cell.length_a   1.000
_cell.length_b   1.000
_cell.length_c   1.000
_cell.angle_alpha   90.00
_cell.angle_beta   90.00
_cell.angle_gamma   90.00
#
_symmetry.space_group_name_H-M   'P 1'
#
loop_
_entity.id
_entity.type
_entity.pdbx_description
1 polymer ?
#
loop_
_entity_poly.entity_id
_entity_poly.type
_entity_poly.pdbx_seq_one_letter_code
_entity_poly.pdbx_strand_id
1 'polypeptide(L)' 'MAGNELVRRIALHLLSRLPPSVQLEDLTQAGMVGLLEARRSYQPDMGASFETYAGIRIKGAMLDELR' A
#
# COMPACT_ATOMS: atom_id res chain seq x y z
N MET A 1 -7.67 1.18 -13.85
CA MET A 1 -6.38 1.53 -13.21
C MET A 1 -6.56 2.10 -11.78
N ALA A 2 -7.59 1.72 -11.00
CA ALA A 2 -7.91 2.34 -9.71
C ALA A 2 -6.94 2.01 -8.54
N GLY A 3 -6.24 0.87 -8.59
CA GLY A 3 -5.35 0.46 -7.49
C GLY A 3 -4.04 1.26 -7.41
N ASN A 4 -3.56 1.81 -8.52
CA ASN A 4 -2.30 2.56 -8.55
C ASN A 4 -2.42 3.89 -7.80
N GLU A 5 -3.59 4.54 -7.89
CA GLU A 5 -3.87 5.78 -7.16
C GLU A 5 -3.88 5.56 -5.63
N LEU A 6 -4.45 4.45 -5.16
CA LEU A 6 -4.43 4.07 -3.74
C LEU A 6 -3.00 3.87 -3.21
N VAL A 7 -2.17 3.14 -3.97
CA VAL A 7 -0.76 2.92 -3.64
C VAL A 7 -0.04 4.26 -3.54
N ARG A 8 -0.16 5.11 -4.57
CA ARG A 8 0.51 6.42 -4.60
C ARG A 8 0.06 7.34 -3.46
N ARG A 9 -1.24 7.35 -3.14
CA ARG A 9 -1.79 8.14 -2.02
C ARG A 9 -1.20 7.72 -0.68
N ILE A 10 -1.09 6.41 -0.43
CA ILE A 10 -0.50 5.88 0.81
C ILE A 10 1.01 6.15 0.84
N ALA A 11 1.71 5.95 -0.28
CA ALA A 11 3.15 6.19 -0.38
C ALA A 11 3.50 7.64 -0.06
N LEU A 12 2.79 8.61 -0.67
CA LEU A 12 2.97 10.05 -0.39
C LEU A 12 2.67 10.40 1.07
N HIS A 13 1.63 9.81 1.64
CA HIS A 13 1.30 10.02 3.05
C HIS A 13 2.41 9.52 3.99
N LEU A 14 2.97 8.33 3.74
CA LEU A 14 4.10 7.81 4.51
C LEU A 14 5.34 8.67 4.32
N LEU A 15 5.69 8.99 3.07
CA LEU A 15 6.88 9.77 2.73
C LEU A 15 6.95 11.10 3.49
N SER A 16 5.81 11.77 3.69
CA SER A 16 5.73 13.01 4.48
C SER A 16 6.19 12.91 5.95
N ARG A 17 6.41 11.69 6.46
CA ARG A 17 6.78 11.38 7.85
C ARG A 17 8.10 10.62 7.97
N LEU A 18 8.81 10.42 6.85
CA LEU A 18 10.03 9.62 6.78
C LEU A 18 11.26 10.50 6.53
N PRO A 19 12.48 10.01 6.82
CA PRO A 19 13.71 10.72 6.48
C PRO A 19 13.83 10.99 4.97
N PRO A 20 14.55 12.06 4.56
CA PRO A 20 14.74 12.39 3.14
C PRO A 20 15.45 11.32 2.31
N SER A 21 16.09 10.35 2.95
CA SER A 21 16.76 9.22 2.28
C SER A 21 15.77 8.20 1.71
N VAL A 22 14.50 8.21 2.13
CA VAL A 22 13.48 7.31 1.61
C VAL A 22 12.93 7.86 0.30
N GLN A 23 12.85 7.02 -0.74
CA GLN A 23 12.35 7.41 -2.06
C GLN A 23 10.89 7.00 -2.26
N LEU A 24 10.15 7.80 -3.04
CA LEU A 24 8.76 7.50 -3.36
C LEU A 24 8.63 6.23 -4.21
N GLU A 25 9.57 6.01 -5.13
CA GLU A 25 9.60 4.81 -5.97
C GLU A 25 9.65 3.53 -5.12
N ASP A 26 10.52 3.48 -4.11
CA ASP A 26 10.70 2.29 -3.24
C ASP A 26 9.39 1.96 -2.50
N LEU A 27 8.76 2.96 -1.88
CA LEU A 27 7.46 2.80 -1.24
C LEU A 27 6.38 2.36 -2.25
N THR A 28 6.39 2.94 -3.45
CA THR A 28 5.40 2.61 -4.49
C THR A 28 5.55 1.16 -4.95
N GLN A 29 6.78 0.66 -5.11
CA GLN A 29 7.05 -0.73 -5.48
C GLN A 29 6.60 -1.69 -4.38
N ALA A 30 7.01 -1.45 -3.13
CA ALA A 30 6.57 -2.25 -1.98
C ALA A 30 5.03 -2.24 -1.84
N GLY A 31 4.42 -1.07 -2.00
CA GLY A 31 2.97 -0.91 -2.00
C GLY A 31 2.25 -1.70 -3.10
N MET A 32 2.85 -1.81 -4.29
CA MET A 32 2.30 -2.61 -5.38
C MET A 32 2.27 -4.10 -5.03
N VAL A 33 3.30 -4.61 -4.34
CA VAL A 33 3.31 -5.99 -3.82
C VAL A 33 2.15 -6.19 -2.85
N GLY A 34 1.96 -5.29 -1.88
CA GLY A 34 0.84 -5.35 -0.94
C GLY A 34 -0.54 -5.28 -1.61
N LEU A 35 -0.68 -4.50 -2.69
CA LEU A 35 -1.92 -4.45 -3.49
C LEU A 35 -2.16 -5.77 -4.24
N LEU A 36 -1.13 -6.40 -4.80
CA LEU A 36 -1.25 -7.68 -5.49
C LEU A 36 -1.71 -8.79 -4.53
N GLU A 37 -1.15 -8.82 -3.32
CA GLU A 37 -1.61 -9.73 -2.27
C GLU A 37 -3.05 -9.45 -1.87
N ALA A 38 -3.40 -8.16 -1.69
CA ALA A 38 -4.75 -7.78 -1.34
C ALA A 38 -5.77 -8.28 -2.38
N ARG A 39 -5.44 -8.18 -3.67
CA ARG A 39 -6.30 -8.70 -4.76
C ARG A 39 -6.49 -10.21 -4.71
N ARG A 40 -5.48 -10.96 -4.27
CA ARG A 40 -5.52 -12.43 -4.18
C ARG A 40 -6.29 -12.92 -2.97
N SER A 41 -6.22 -12.18 -1.87
CA SER A 41 -6.73 -12.63 -0.57
C SER A 41 -8.03 -11.94 -0.12
N TYR A 42 -8.50 -10.93 -0.85
CA TYR A 42 -9.73 -10.22 -0.50
C TYR A 42 -10.98 -11.11 -0.64
N GLN A 43 -11.83 -11.07 0.37
CA GLN A 43 -13.09 -11.79 0.46
C GLN A 43 -14.23 -10.77 0.64
N PRO A 44 -15.10 -10.54 -0.36
CA PRO A 44 -16.14 -9.51 -0.31
C PRO A 44 -17.20 -9.70 0.78
N ASP A 45 -17.39 -10.93 1.24
CA ASP A 45 -18.32 -11.36 2.27
C ASP A 45 -17.86 -11.03 3.70
N MET A 46 -16.62 -10.58 3.88
CA MET A 46 -16.03 -10.23 5.18
C MET A 46 -16.35 -8.79 5.64
N GLY A 47 -17.24 -8.08 4.95
CA GLY A 47 -17.83 -6.81 5.40
C GLY A 47 -16.96 -5.54 5.26
N ALA A 48 -15.70 -5.66 4.85
CA ALA A 48 -14.85 -4.52 4.52
C ALA A 48 -14.83 -4.27 3.00
N SER A 49 -14.77 -3.02 2.57
CA SER A 49 -14.52 -2.71 1.16
C SER A 49 -13.12 -3.17 0.74
N PHE A 50 -12.94 -3.49 -0.55
CA PHE A 50 -11.63 -3.80 -1.10
C PHE A 50 -10.62 -2.67 -0.84
N GLU A 51 -11.03 -1.40 -0.96
CA GLU A 51 -10.14 -0.27 -0.72
C GLU A 51 -9.65 -0.22 0.74
N THR A 52 -10.54 -0.47 1.70
CA THR A 52 -10.17 -0.55 3.13
C THR A 52 -9.18 -1.68 3.38
N TYR A 53 -9.46 -2.88 2.85
CA TYR A 53 -8.59 -4.05 3.01
C TYR A 53 -7.23 -3.86 2.34
N ALA A 54 -7.22 -3.41 1.08
CA ALA A 54 -6.02 -3.15 0.32
C ALA A 54 -5.16 -2.06 0.96
N GLY A 55 -5.77 -1.01 1.51
CA GLY A 55 -5.04 0.05 2.21
C GLY A 55 -4.19 -0.47 3.37
N ILE A 56 -4.71 -1.44 4.13
CA ILE A 56 -3.96 -2.08 5.23
C ILE A 56 -2.76 -2.88 4.69
N ARG A 57 -2.98 -3.71 3.65
CA ARG A 57 -1.92 -4.54 3.05
C ARG A 57 -0.82 -3.70 2.38
N ILE A 58 -1.21 -2.67 1.64
CA ILE A 58 -0.28 -1.73 0.98
C ILE A 58 0.61 -1.04 2.01
N LYS A 59 0.01 -0.48 3.07
CA LYS A 59 0.77 0.19 4.14
C LYS A 59 1.69 -0.79 4.86
N GLY A 60 1.23 -2.02 5.13
CA GLY A 60 2.05 -3.08 5.72
C GLY A 60 3.29 -3.35 4.90
N ALA A 61 3.13 -3.66 3.61
CA ALA A 61 4.25 -3.94 2.71
C ALA A 61 5.27 -2.78 2.63
N MET A 62 4.80 -1.53 2.59
CA MET A 62 5.70 -0.36 2.62
C MET A 62 6.48 -0.23 3.93
N LEU A 63 5.84 -0.49 5.07
CA LEU A 63 6.53 -0.43 6.37
C LEU A 63 7.48 -1.59 6.58
N ASP A 64 7.19 -2.74 5.96
CA ASP A 64 8.04 -3.92 5.99
C ASP A 64 9.33 -3.70 5.19
N GLU A 65 9.26 -3.00 4.05
CA GLU A 65 10.43 -2.60 3.23
C GLU A 65 11.40 -1.65 3.97
N LEU A 66 10.91 -0.89 4.95
CA LEU A 66 11.70 0.08 5.71
C LEU A 66 12.37 -0.50 6.97
N ARG A 67 12.18 -1.80 7.26
CA ARG A 67 12.76 -2.46 8.44
C ARG A 67 14.20 -2.89 8.19
#